data_AF-A0A447TC89-F1
#
_entry.id   AF-A0A447TC89-F1
#
_cell.length_a   1.000
_cell.length_b   1.000
_cell.length_c   1.000
_cell.angle_alpha   90.00
_cell.angle_beta   90.00
_cell.angle_gamma   90.00
#
_symmetry.space_group_name_H-M   'P 1'
#
loop_
_entity.id
_entity.type
_entity.pdbx_description
1 polymer ?
#
loop_
_entity_poly.entity_id
_entity_poly.type
_entity_poly.pdbx_seq_one_letter_code
_entity_poly.pdbx_strand_id
1 'polypeptide(L)' 'MSYITKLRGGVALSPFRLEKLQAAAADAGLKDIVLTAEHWHFAESDSELSLEEIGVLGQLLSYGEAPLNTEPKANCSW' A
#
# COMPACT_ATOMS: atom_id res chain seq x y z
N MET A 1 -11.14 -1.93 25.18
CA MET A 1 -10.23 -1.08 24.36
C MET A 1 -10.05 -1.83 23.07
N SER A 2 -10.24 -1.19 21.93
CA SER A 2 -9.97 -1.83 20.65
C SER A 2 -8.55 -1.51 20.17
N TYR A 3 -7.94 -2.49 19.53
CA TYR A 3 -6.59 -2.45 18.99
C TYR A 3 -6.69 -2.37 17.47
N ILE A 4 -5.95 -1.46 16.85
CA ILE A 4 -5.93 -1.30 15.39
C ILE A 4 -4.58 -1.75 14.87
N THR A 5 -4.56 -2.87 14.15
CA THR A 5 -3.38 -3.39 13.46
C THR A 5 -3.40 -2.94 12.00
N LYS A 6 -2.27 -2.38 11.54
CA LYS A 6 -2.10 -1.91 10.15
C LYS A 6 -1.27 -2.92 9.37
N LEU A 7 -1.78 -3.35 8.21
CA LEU A 7 -1.12 -4.30 7.33
C LEU A 7 -1.05 -3.74 5.91
N ARG A 8 0.14 -3.84 5.30
CA ARG A 8 0.35 -3.49 3.89
C ARG A 8 -0.05 -4.68 3.02
N GLY A 9 -0.87 -4.41 2.02
CA GLY A 9 -1.30 -5.37 1.00
C GLY A 9 -0.55 -5.21 -0.32
N GLY A 10 -1.10 -5.82 -1.36
CA GLY A 10 -0.55 -5.79 -2.72
C GLY A 10 -0.73 -4.45 -3.45
N VAL A 11 -0.33 -4.42 -4.72
CA VAL A 11 -0.50 -3.26 -5.60
C VAL A 11 -1.98 -2.91 -5.75
N ALA A 12 -2.34 -1.65 -5.56
CA ALA A 12 -3.73 -1.21 -5.64
C ALA A 12 -4.17 -0.78 -7.05
N LEU A 13 -3.20 -0.45 -7.92
CA LEU A 13 -3.46 0.01 -9.27
C LEU A 13 -2.79 -0.90 -10.29
N SER A 14 -3.57 -1.38 -11.25
CA SER A 14 -3.02 -2.03 -12.43
C SER A 14 -2.24 -1.02 -13.29
N PRO A 15 -1.31 -1.48 -14.15
CA PRO A 15 -0.52 -0.61 -15.03
C PRO A 15 -1.37 0.37 -15.84
N PHE A 16 -2.49 -0.11 -16.39
CA PHE A 16 -3.43 0.72 -17.16
C PHE A 16 -4.04 1.88 -16.36
N ARG A 17 -4.42 1.64 -15.09
CA ARG A 17 -4.97 2.70 -14.24
C ARG A 17 -3.89 3.70 -13.84
N LEU A 18 -2.68 3.21 -13.61
CA LEU A 18 -1.52 4.00 -13.24
C LEU A 18 -1.14 4.96 -14.39
N GLU A 19 -1.09 4.47 -15.63
CA GLU A 19 -0.88 5.29 -16.83
C GLU A 19 -1.95 6.38 -17.00
N LYS A 20 -3.23 6.03 -16.79
CA LYS A 20 -4.32 7.01 -16.85
C LYS A 20 -4.19 8.12 -15.81
N LEU A 21 -3.73 7.78 -14.61
CA LEU A 21 -3.49 8.72 -13.53
C LEU A 21 -2.27 9.60 -13.80
N GLN A 22 -1.20 9.02 -14.36
CA GLN A 22 -0.03 9.78 -14.80
C GLN A 22 -0.37 10.78 -15.92
N ALA A 23 -1.17 10.36 -16.91
CA ALA A 23 -1.64 11.25 -17.96
C ALA A 23 -2.45 12.42 -17.39
N ALA A 24 -3.39 12.15 -16.48
CA ALA A 24 -4.16 13.19 -15.81
C ALA A 24 -3.28 14.14 -14.96
N ALA A 25 -2.23 13.62 -14.32
CA ALA A 25 -1.28 14.43 -13.57
C ALA A 25 -0.43 15.33 -14.48
N ALA A 26 -0.01 14.80 -15.64
CA ALA A 26 0.72 15.56 -16.65
C ALA A 26 -0.15 16.70 -17.23
N ASP A 27 -1.43 16.43 -17.50
CA ASP A 27 -2.41 17.44 -17.94
C ASP A 27 -2.64 18.53 -16.89
N ALA A 28 -2.57 18.17 -15.60
CA ALA A 28 -2.62 19.11 -14.49
C ALA A 28 -1.32 19.92 -14.28
N GLY A 29 -0.30 19.71 -15.13
CA GLY A 29 0.98 20.41 -15.08
C GLY A 29 2.00 19.81 -14.11
N LEU A 30 1.69 18.66 -13.52
CA LEU A 30 2.60 17.95 -12.63
C LEU A 30 3.44 16.96 -13.46
N LYS A 31 4.62 17.41 -13.88
CA LYS A 31 5.56 16.61 -14.68
C LYS A 31 6.50 15.82 -13.78
N ASP A 32 6.93 14.65 -14.26
CA ASP A 32 7.93 13.76 -13.64
C ASP A 32 7.55 13.15 -12.27
N ILE A 33 6.27 12.88 -12.04
CA ILE A 33 5.84 12.18 -10.82
C ILE A 33 5.82 10.66 -11.02
N VAL A 34 6.45 9.95 -10.11
CA VAL A 34 6.29 8.50 -9.97
C VAL A 34 5.11 8.22 -9.04
N LEU A 35 4.07 7.58 -9.57
CA LEU A 35 2.90 7.17 -8.80
C LEU A 35 3.01 5.71 -8.41
N THR A 36 2.90 5.43 -7.11
CA THR A 36 2.74 4.09 -6.56
C THR A 36 1.50 4.06 -5.69
N ALA A 37 0.82 2.93 -5.67
CA ALA A 37 -0.40 2.75 -4.88
C ALA A 37 -0.45 1.34 -4.33
N GLU A 38 -0.73 1.23 -3.04
CA GLU A 38 -0.77 -0.02 -2.30
C GLU A 38 -2.02 -0.08 -1.43
N HIS A 39 -2.52 -1.28 -1.22
CA HIS A 39 -3.61 -1.50 -0.27
C HIS A 39 -3.10 -1.37 1.17
N TRP A 40 -3.86 -0.66 2.00
CA TRP A 40 -3.66 -0.62 3.45
C TRP A 40 -4.89 -1.22 4.11
N HIS A 41 -4.67 -2.24 4.94
CA HIS A 41 -5.70 -2.90 5.71
C HIS A 41 -5.57 -2.49 7.17
N PHE A 42 -6.71 -2.16 7.76
CA PHE A 42 -6.83 -1.80 9.17
C PHE A 42 -7.75 -2.84 9.81
N ALA A 43 -7.18 -3.69 10.67
CA ALA A 43 -7.92 -4.69 11.41
C ALA A 43 -8.14 -4.18 12.83
N GLU A 44 -9.39 -4.07 13.24
CA GLU A 44 -9.77 -3.76 14.62
C GLU A 44 -10.03 -5.05 15.38
N SER A 45 -9.42 -5.19 16.57
CA SER A 45 -9.57 -6.35 17.44
C SER A 45 -9.81 -5.94 18.89
N ASP A 46 -10.55 -6.76 19.64
CA ASP A 46 -10.83 -6.51 21.06
C ASP A 46 -9.60 -6.76 21.96
N SER A 47 -8.58 -7.43 21.44
CA SER A 47 -7.30 -7.71 22.09
C SER A 47 -6.13 -7.48 21.15
N GLU A 48 -4.93 -7.28 21.70
CA GLU A 48 -3.71 -7.19 20.92
C GLU A 48 -3.43 -8.52 20.21
N LEU A 49 -3.16 -8.46 18.90
CA LEU A 49 -2.81 -9.63 18.11
C LEU A 49 -1.34 -10.00 18.34
N SER A 50 -1.09 -11.28 18.56
CA SER A 50 0.26 -11.85 18.62
C SER A 50 0.95 -11.80 17.26
N LEU A 51 2.28 -11.94 17.25
CA LEU A 51 3.06 -11.97 16.01
C LEU A 51 2.64 -13.13 15.07
N GLU A 52 2.23 -14.26 15.64
CA GLU A 52 1.73 -15.40 14.86
C GLU A 52 0.39 -15.08 14.19
N GLU A 53 -0.54 -14.46 14.94
CA GLU A 53 -1.85 -14.05 14.42
C GLU A 53 -1.72 -12.96 13.35
N ILE A 54 -0.80 -12.00 13.55
CA ILE A 54 -0.46 -10.99 12.55
C ILE A 54 0.10 -11.65 11.28
N GLY A 55 0.94 -12.69 11.44
CA GLY A 55 1.47 -13.46 10.31
C GLY A 55 0.39 -14.16 9.50
N VAL A 56 -0.54 -14.84 10.18
CA VAL A 56 -1.71 -15.48 9.53
C VAL A 56 -2.60 -14.43 8.86
N LEU A 57 -2.87 -13.32 9.55
CA LEU A 57 -3.68 -12.23 9.00
C LEU A 57 -3.02 -11.61 7.76
N GLY A 58 -1.69 -11.46 7.76
CA GLY A 58 -0.91 -11.05 6.61
C GLY A 58 -1.04 -12.01 5.43
N GLN A 59 -1.03 -13.32 5.67
CA GLN A 59 -1.25 -14.32 4.62
C GLN A 59 -2.68 -14.26 4.05
N LEU A 60 -3.69 -14.09 4.90
CA LEU A 60 -5.08 -13.95 4.47
C LEU A 60 -5.31 -12.68 3.65
N LEU A 61 -4.61 -11.60 3.98
CA LEU A 61 -4.67 -10.33 3.27
C LEU A 61 -3.70 -10.23 2.09
N SER A 62 -2.89 -11.28 1.86
CA SER A 62 -2.04 -11.39 0.68
C SER A 62 -2.86 -11.96 -0.47
N TYR A 63 -3.61 -11.08 -1.13
CA TYR A 63 -4.39 -11.40 -2.32
C TYR A 63 -4.11 -10.38 -3.44
N GLY A 64 -4.22 -10.83 -4.69
CA GLY A 64 -3.97 -9.99 -5.87
C GLY A 64 -2.52 -9.99 -6.34
N GLU A 65 -2.09 -8.90 -6.98
CA GLU A 65 -0.71 -8.72 -7.45
C GLU A 65 0.24 -8.45 -6.28
N ALA A 66 1.42 -9.08 -6.34
CA ALA A 66 2.45 -8.96 -5.32
C ALA A 66 2.79 -7.48 -5.06
N PRO A 67 3.01 -7.07 -3.79
CA PRO A 67 3.28 -5.68 -3.44
C PRO A 67 4.42 -5.09 -4.27
N LEU A 68 4.31 -3.81 -4.60
CA LEU A 68 5.35 -3.10 -5.32
C LEU A 68 6.63 -3.14 -4.47
N ASN A 69 7.66 -3.81 -4.97
CA ASN A 69 8.98 -3.87 -4.30
C ASN A 69 9.76 -2.55 -4.38
N THR A 70 9.08 -1.45 -4.71
CA THR A 70 9.66 -0.12 -4.67
C THR A 70 9.53 0.38 -3.24
N GLU A 71 10.54 0.12 -2.43
CA GLU A 71 10.84 0.99 -1.29
C GLU A 71 10.82 2.44 -1.81
N PRO A 72 10.00 3.33 -1.24
CA PRO A 72 10.16 4.74 -1.54
C PRO A 72 11.56 5.08 -1.07
N LYS A 73 12.47 5.37 -2.01
CA LYS A 73 13.74 6.01 -1.69
C LYS A 73 13.39 7.38 -1.13
N ALA A 74 13.14 7.45 0.17
CA ALA A 74 13.12 8.68 0.92
C ALA A 74 14.58 9.17 0.97
N ASN A 75 15.06 9.76 -0.12
CA ASN A 75 16.23 10.62 -0.09
C ASN A 75 15.83 11.99 0.47
N CYS A 76 15.17 12.01 1.62
CA CYS A 76 15.02 13.22 2.42
C CYS A 76 16.31 13.41 3.22
N SER A 77 17.30 14.07 2.60
CA SER A 77 18.35 14.76 3.34
C SER A 77 17.73 16.07 3.85
N TRP A 78 17.39 16.11 5.14
CA TRP A 78 17.15 17.35 5.88
C TRP A 78 18.43 17.76 6.58
#